data_AF-A0A382QQ11-F1
#
_entry.id   AF-A0A382QQ11-F1
#
_cell.length_a   1.000
_cell.length_b   1.000
_cell.length_c   1.000
_cell.angle_alpha   90.00
_cell.angle_beta   90.00
_cell.angle_gamma   90.00
#
_symmetry.space_group_name_H-M   'P 1'
#
loop_
_entity.id
_entity.type
_entity.pdbx_description
1 polymer ?
#
loop_
_entity_poly.entity_id
_entity_poly.type
_entity_poly.pdbx_seq_one_letter_code
_entity_poly.pdbx_strand_id
1 'polypeptide(L)'
;MYSGSEDSSRPLRHRAMAYPRTTLALTVLLAALACAAGAQELPPALDRPVDYDKEVQPLLQKRCLGCHGEKKQKGKLRLDLPSNILSGGESGEPALVRGNSSESHLVKLVAGLDPELVMPPRGKRLSAGEIGLLRAWIDQGAKMPGQEEKTEAVKLDHWAFKPLAAIAPEKKDGAWGQNPVDIFIRASLRARGLAPTARADRTSLIR
;
A
#
# COMPACT_ATOMS: atom_id res chain seq x y z
N MET A 1 -41.11 -15.71 -84.69
CA MET A 1 -39.92 -14.84 -84.61
C MET A 1 -40.35 -13.53 -83.97
N TYR A 2 -39.59 -13.05 -82.95
CA TYR A 2 -39.37 -11.67 -82.45
C TYR A 2 -40.53 -10.64 -82.62
N SER A 3 -40.96 -9.83 -81.65
CA SER A 3 -40.26 -9.19 -80.53
C SER A 3 -41.24 -8.34 -79.70
N GLY A 4 -40.94 -8.13 -78.41
CA GLY A 4 -41.11 -6.89 -77.59
C GLY A 4 -42.39 -6.05 -77.69
N SER A 5 -43.02 -5.61 -76.61
CA SER A 5 -42.49 -4.71 -75.56
C SER A 5 -43.66 -4.40 -74.59
N GLU A 6 -43.44 -4.45 -73.27
CA GLU A 6 -43.49 -3.30 -72.33
C GLU A 6 -44.90 -2.66 -72.18
N ASP A 7 -45.46 -2.29 -71.03
CA ASP A 7 -45.02 -2.13 -69.64
C ASP A 7 -46.33 -1.91 -68.85
N SER A 8 -46.59 -2.70 -67.81
CA SER A 8 -47.77 -2.59 -66.94
C SER A 8 -47.30 -2.19 -65.55
N SER A 9 -47.17 -0.89 -65.35
CA SER A 9 -46.69 -0.32 -64.09
C SER A 9 -47.58 0.87 -63.66
N ARG A 10 -48.66 0.59 -62.93
CA ARG A 10 -49.29 1.57 -62.04
C ARG A 10 -49.63 0.91 -60.70
N PRO A 11 -48.82 1.13 -59.64
CA PRO A 11 -49.13 0.61 -58.32
C PRO A 11 -50.20 1.45 -57.61
N LEU A 12 -50.89 0.74 -56.71
CA LEU A 12 -52.03 1.14 -55.92
C LEU A 12 -51.71 2.32 -54.99
N ARG A 13 -52.66 3.26 -54.90
CA ARG A 13 -52.65 4.37 -53.94
C ARG A 13 -52.80 3.83 -52.51
N HIS A 14 -51.72 3.78 -51.75
CA HIS A 14 -51.79 3.56 -50.31
C HIS A 14 -52.30 4.83 -49.61
N ARG A 15 -53.50 4.74 -49.03
CA ARG A 15 -54.02 5.72 -48.09
C ARG A 15 -53.22 5.62 -46.79
N ALA A 16 -52.50 6.69 -46.44
CA ALA A 16 -51.83 6.81 -45.16
C ALA A 16 -52.88 6.88 -44.02
N MET A 17 -52.82 5.93 -43.09
CA MET A 17 -53.55 6.01 -41.82
C MET A 17 -52.86 7.05 -40.93
N ALA A 18 -53.61 8.07 -40.51
CA ALA A 18 -53.20 9.03 -39.50
C ALA A 18 -53.36 8.41 -38.11
N TYR A 19 -52.27 8.26 -37.36
CA TYR A 19 -52.31 7.91 -35.94
C TYR A 19 -52.35 9.19 -35.08
N PRO A 20 -53.18 9.23 -34.02
CA PRO A 20 -53.32 10.40 -33.16
C PRO A 20 -52.09 10.61 -32.26
N ARG A 21 -51.61 11.86 -32.22
CA ARG A 21 -50.39 12.34 -31.54
C ARG A 21 -50.60 12.66 -30.05
N THR A 22 -51.30 11.82 -29.28
CA THR A 22 -51.75 12.20 -27.92
C THR A 22 -51.26 11.31 -26.78
N THR A 23 -50.12 10.63 -26.94
CA THR A 23 -49.50 9.80 -25.87
C THR A 23 -48.03 10.14 -25.60
N LEU A 24 -47.59 11.39 -25.84
CA LEU A 24 -46.19 11.79 -25.62
C LEU A 24 -45.98 12.75 -24.43
N ALA A 25 -46.97 12.92 -23.55
CA ALA A 25 -46.89 13.87 -22.43
C ALA A 25 -46.66 13.21 -21.06
N LEU A 26 -46.59 11.87 -20.97
CA LEU A 26 -46.41 11.16 -19.69
C LEU A 26 -45.11 10.33 -19.60
N THR A 27 -44.22 10.41 -20.60
CA THR A 27 -42.89 9.77 -20.57
C THR A 27 -41.75 10.78 -20.41
N VAL A 28 -42.05 12.07 -20.28
CA VAL A 28 -41.03 13.11 -20.00
C VAL A 28 -40.83 13.31 -18.49
N LEU A 29 -41.77 12.87 -17.65
CA LEU A 29 -41.67 13.05 -16.19
C LEU A 29 -40.95 11.91 -15.45
N LEU A 30 -40.59 10.80 -16.13
CA LEU A 30 -39.84 9.68 -15.54
C LEU A 30 -38.37 9.56 -16.00
N ALA A 31 -37.87 10.51 -16.78
CA ALA A 31 -36.46 10.55 -17.20
C ALA A 31 -35.61 11.55 -16.42
N ALA A 32 -36.20 12.29 -15.47
CA ALA A 32 -35.50 13.28 -14.64
C ALA A 32 -35.08 12.76 -13.25
N LEU A 33 -35.28 11.46 -12.96
CA LEU A 33 -35.02 10.87 -11.63
C LEU A 33 -33.88 9.84 -11.59
N ALA A 34 -32.97 9.82 -12.57
CA ALA A 34 -31.99 8.74 -12.72
C ALA A 34 -30.50 9.13 -12.66
N CYS A 35 -30.13 10.36 -12.29
CA CYS A 35 -28.72 10.74 -12.10
C CYS A 35 -28.54 11.70 -10.93
N ALA A 36 -28.86 11.25 -9.72
CA ALA A 36 -28.34 11.85 -8.49
C ALA A 36 -27.91 10.74 -7.52
N ALA A 37 -27.23 9.71 -8.05
CA ALA A 37 -26.36 8.89 -7.22
C ALA A 37 -25.14 9.78 -6.93
N GLY A 38 -25.21 10.53 -5.82
CA GLY A 38 -24.10 11.35 -5.35
C GLY A 38 -22.91 10.44 -5.09
N ALA A 39 -21.96 10.40 -6.02
CA ALA A 39 -20.60 10.01 -5.72
C ALA A 39 -20.17 10.94 -4.59
N GLN A 40 -19.89 10.38 -3.43
CA GLN A 40 -19.48 11.15 -2.26
C GLN A 40 -18.07 11.67 -2.56
N GLU A 41 -18.02 12.83 -3.20
CA GLU A 41 -16.79 13.37 -3.77
C GLU A 41 -15.92 13.92 -2.65
N LEU A 42 -14.63 13.61 -2.69
CA LEU A 42 -13.69 14.09 -1.68
C LEU A 42 -13.64 15.62 -1.70
N PRO A 43 -13.61 16.29 -0.54
CA PRO A 43 -13.34 17.73 -0.49
C PRO A 43 -12.06 18.05 -1.28
N PRO A 44 -12.00 19.18 -2.00
CA PRO A 44 -10.81 19.53 -2.74
C PRO A 44 -9.61 19.66 -1.78
N ALA A 45 -8.44 19.23 -2.26
CA ALA A 45 -7.19 19.52 -1.56
C ALA A 45 -6.98 21.04 -1.54
N LEU A 46 -6.37 21.56 -0.47
CA LEU A 46 -5.96 22.97 -0.46
C LEU A 46 -4.90 23.23 -1.54
N ASP A 47 -5.13 24.25 -2.36
CA ASP A 47 -4.22 24.66 -3.45
C ASP A 47 -3.16 25.66 -2.96
N ARG A 48 -2.49 25.32 -1.85
CA ARG A 48 -1.38 26.10 -1.31
C ARG A 48 -0.39 25.22 -0.57
N PRO A 49 0.88 25.66 -0.42
CA PRO A 49 1.83 24.98 0.45
C PRO A 49 1.28 24.78 1.86
N VAL A 50 1.48 23.58 2.39
CA VAL A 50 1.07 23.19 3.75
C VAL A 50 2.30 23.06 4.64
N ASP A 51 2.27 23.70 5.79
CA ASP A 51 3.31 23.57 6.83
C ASP A 51 2.92 22.44 7.80
N TYR A 52 3.74 21.38 7.85
CA TYR A 52 3.44 20.22 8.69
C TYR A 52 3.39 20.59 10.17
N ASP A 53 4.39 21.31 10.68
CA ASP A 53 4.51 21.60 12.12
C ASP A 53 3.42 22.57 12.59
N LYS A 54 3.02 23.51 11.73
CA LYS A 54 2.00 24.52 12.07
C LYS A 54 0.57 24.06 11.85
N GLU A 55 0.32 23.20 10.87
CA GLU A 55 -1.05 22.90 10.43
C GLU A 55 -1.43 21.42 10.56
N VAL A 56 -0.55 20.52 10.11
CA VAL A 56 -0.86 19.08 10.06
C VAL A 56 -0.64 18.41 11.40
N GLN A 57 0.49 18.67 12.06
CA GLN A 57 0.82 18.09 13.35
C GLN A 57 -0.23 18.42 14.42
N PRO A 58 -0.71 19.67 14.58
CA PRO A 58 -1.79 19.98 15.52
C PRO A 58 -3.10 19.28 15.16
N LEU A 59 -3.40 19.13 13.87
CA LEU A 59 -4.58 18.38 13.41
C LEU A 59 -4.50 16.91 13.82
N LEU A 60 -3.38 16.25 13.56
CA LEU A 60 -3.15 14.85 13.94
C LEU A 60 -3.21 14.67 15.47
N GLN A 61 -2.58 15.56 16.23
CA GLN A 61 -2.63 15.56 17.70
C GLN A 61 -4.06 15.63 18.23
N LYS A 62 -4.86 16.55 17.67
CA LYS A 62 -6.24 16.79 18.13
C LYS A 62 -7.22 15.70 17.70
N ARG A 63 -7.07 15.15 16.50
CA ARG A 63 -8.09 14.30 15.86
C ARG A 63 -7.73 12.82 15.82
N CYS A 64 -6.45 12.48 15.87
CA CYS A 64 -5.97 11.14 15.55
C CYS A 64 -5.30 10.44 16.75
N LEU A 65 -4.43 11.14 17.48
CA LEU A 65 -3.56 10.51 18.48
C LEU A 65 -4.29 9.92 19.70
N GLY A 66 -5.54 10.32 19.96
CA GLY A 66 -6.35 9.71 21.00
C GLY A 66 -6.63 8.21 20.78
N CYS A 67 -6.59 7.75 19.53
CA CYS A 67 -6.78 6.33 19.17
C CYS A 67 -5.62 5.71 18.39
N HIS A 68 -4.74 6.52 17.81
CA HIS A 68 -3.60 6.12 16.98
C HIS A 68 -2.30 6.79 17.44
N GLY A 69 -2.08 6.82 18.76
CA GLY A 69 -0.88 7.39 19.39
C GLY A 69 -0.23 6.38 20.33
N GLU A 70 0.74 6.81 21.12
CA GLU A 70 1.48 5.92 22.02
C GLU A 70 0.59 5.08 22.94
N LYS A 71 -0.38 5.73 23.61
CA LYS A 71 -1.25 5.09 24.61
C LYS A 71 -2.28 4.13 24.01
N LYS A 72 -2.64 4.32 22.73
CA LYS A 72 -3.68 3.53 22.06
C LYS A 72 -3.39 3.45 20.58
N GLN A 73 -3.36 2.22 20.07
CA GLN A 73 -2.91 1.90 18.72
C GLN A 73 -3.97 1.06 18.01
N LYS A 74 -5.15 1.65 17.80
CA LYS A 74 -6.22 0.97 17.05
C LYS A 74 -5.72 0.62 15.65
N GLY A 75 -6.01 -0.58 15.19
CA GLY A 75 -5.52 -1.04 13.89
C GLY A 75 -4.00 -1.18 13.83
N LYS A 76 -3.30 -1.27 14.97
CA LYS A 76 -1.82 -1.21 15.07
C LYS A 76 -1.17 -0.01 14.36
N LEU A 77 -1.92 1.07 14.19
CA LEU A 77 -1.49 2.29 13.52
C LEU A 77 -1.09 3.36 14.54
N ARG A 78 0.09 3.96 14.31
CA ARG A 78 0.69 5.08 15.04
C ARG A 78 0.85 6.27 14.09
N LEU A 79 0.14 7.35 14.36
CA LEU A 79 0.17 8.59 13.58
C LEU A 79 1.04 9.69 14.21
N ASP A 80 1.73 9.38 15.31
CA ASP A 80 2.74 10.22 15.95
C ASP A 80 4.17 9.86 15.51
N LEU A 81 4.35 8.69 14.88
CA LEU A 81 5.64 8.22 14.38
C LEU A 81 5.67 8.29 12.85
N PRO A 82 6.55 9.11 12.25
CA PRO A 82 6.65 9.25 10.81
C PRO A 82 6.82 7.94 10.05
N SER A 83 7.67 7.03 10.54
CA SER A 83 7.90 5.72 9.91
C SER A 83 6.66 4.83 9.91
N ASN A 84 5.84 4.89 10.96
CA ASN A 84 4.64 4.06 11.07
C ASN A 84 3.49 4.59 10.21
N ILE A 85 3.38 5.92 10.04
CA ILE A 85 2.41 6.54 9.13
C ILE A 85 2.54 5.97 7.71
N LEU A 86 3.75 5.69 7.24
CA LEU A 86 3.97 5.14 5.89
C LEU A 86 3.70 3.65 5.80
N SER A 87 4.12 2.89 6.80
CA SER A 87 3.93 1.43 6.82
C SER A 87 2.47 1.01 6.96
N GLY A 88 1.60 1.91 7.45
CA GLY A 88 0.20 1.61 7.68
C GLY A 88 -0.04 0.75 8.91
N GLY A 89 -1.29 0.29 9.05
CA GLY A 89 -1.75 -0.54 10.17
C GLY A 89 -1.94 -2.01 9.79
N GLU A 90 -2.77 -2.71 10.57
CA GLU A 90 -3.11 -4.11 10.34
C GLU A 90 -4.17 -4.33 9.24
N SER A 91 -4.65 -3.25 8.59
CA SER A 91 -5.57 -3.34 7.45
C SER A 91 -4.89 -3.88 6.19
N GLY A 92 -3.56 -3.89 6.12
CA GLY A 92 -2.80 -4.28 4.92
C GLY A 92 -2.72 -3.18 3.85
N GLU A 93 -3.46 -2.08 4.02
CA GLU A 93 -3.43 -0.91 3.14
C GLU A 93 -2.44 0.14 3.68
N PRO A 94 -1.71 0.86 2.80
CA PRO A 94 -0.90 1.99 3.23
C PRO A 94 -1.82 3.06 3.84
N ALA A 95 -1.45 3.60 5.01
CA ALA A 95 -2.28 4.64 5.63
C ALA A 95 -2.31 5.90 4.77
N LEU A 96 -1.20 6.24 4.10
CA LEU A 96 -1.15 7.25 3.05
C LEU A 96 -0.28 6.83 1.87
N VAL A 97 -0.63 7.35 0.69
CA VAL A 97 0.13 7.23 -0.55
C VAL A 97 0.65 8.62 -0.91
N ARG A 98 1.96 8.83 -0.80
CA ARG A 98 2.59 10.13 -1.09
C ARG A 98 2.28 10.56 -2.52
N GLY A 99 1.83 11.80 -2.69
CA GLY A 99 1.42 12.36 -3.98
C GLY A 99 0.04 11.91 -4.47
N ASN A 100 -0.66 11.05 -3.73
CA ASN A 100 -2.01 10.59 -4.10
C ASN A 100 -2.91 10.42 -2.86
N SER A 101 -3.51 11.53 -2.43
CA SER A 101 -4.41 11.57 -1.29
C SER A 101 -5.72 10.83 -1.53
N SER A 102 -6.20 10.73 -2.77
CA SER A 102 -7.42 9.96 -3.11
C SER A 102 -7.26 8.47 -2.85
N GLU A 103 -6.07 7.91 -3.08
CA GLU A 103 -5.81 6.48 -2.84
C GLU A 103 -5.41 6.17 -1.40
N SER A 104 -5.15 7.20 -0.59
CA SER A 104 -4.76 7.05 0.80
C SER A 104 -5.90 6.52 1.67
N HIS A 105 -5.69 5.38 2.34
CA HIS A 105 -6.72 4.76 3.18
C HIS A 105 -7.20 5.70 4.29
N LEU A 106 -6.28 6.44 4.93
CA LEU A 106 -6.63 7.44 5.95
C LEU A 106 -7.64 8.47 5.43
N VAL A 107 -7.48 8.95 4.20
CA VAL A 107 -8.38 9.94 3.58
C VAL A 107 -9.75 9.34 3.33
N LYS A 108 -9.81 8.10 2.80
CA LYS A 108 -11.06 7.36 2.57
C LYS A 108 -11.87 7.21 3.87
N LEU A 109 -11.20 6.85 4.98
CA LEU A 109 -11.86 6.68 6.27
C LEU A 109 -12.33 7.98 6.92
N VAL A 110 -11.57 9.08 6.83
CA VAL A 110 -11.99 10.36 7.44
C VAL A 110 -13.04 11.10 6.61
N ALA A 111 -13.09 10.85 5.30
CA ALA A 111 -14.15 11.33 4.42
C ALA A 111 -15.42 10.46 4.47
N GLY A 112 -15.36 9.28 5.11
CA GLY A 112 -16.48 8.36 5.22
C GLY A 112 -16.89 7.74 3.89
N LEU A 113 -15.91 7.49 3.02
CA LEU A 113 -16.13 6.78 1.76
C LEU A 113 -16.23 5.26 1.94
N ASP A 114 -15.75 4.76 3.07
CA ASP A 114 -15.94 3.39 3.50
C ASP A 114 -17.18 3.34 4.41
N PRO A 115 -18.25 2.61 4.02
CA PRO A 115 -19.49 2.55 4.78
C PRO A 115 -19.39 1.74 6.08
N GLU A 116 -18.39 0.87 6.21
CA GLU A 116 -18.20 0.01 7.39
C GLU A 116 -17.21 0.63 8.38
N LEU A 117 -16.24 1.38 7.87
CA LEU A 117 -15.15 1.95 8.66
C LEU A 117 -15.07 3.47 8.45
N VAL A 118 -15.47 4.23 9.48
CA VAL A 118 -15.35 5.69 9.45
C VAL A 118 -14.58 6.22 10.64
N MET A 119 -13.72 7.22 10.38
CA MET A 119 -12.89 7.86 11.38
C MET A 119 -13.27 9.34 11.60
N PRO A 120 -13.35 9.82 12.86
CA PRO A 120 -13.28 9.03 14.08
C PRO A 120 -14.56 8.20 14.29
N PRO A 121 -14.49 7.03 14.97
CA PRO A 121 -15.64 6.16 15.19
C PRO A 121 -16.64 6.76 16.21
N ARG A 122 -16.18 7.71 17.02
CA ARG A 122 -16.99 8.50 17.95
C ARG A 122 -16.45 9.92 17.97
N GLY A 123 -17.33 10.90 18.18
CA GLY A 123 -16.98 12.32 18.23
C GLY A 123 -17.23 13.04 16.91
N LYS A 124 -16.81 14.31 16.85
CA LYS A 124 -17.06 15.18 15.70
C LYS A 124 -16.19 14.77 14.50
N ARG A 125 -16.81 14.62 13.32
CA ARG A 125 -16.11 14.40 12.06
C ARG A 125 -15.20 15.57 11.71
N LEU A 126 -14.19 15.27 10.90
CA LEU A 126 -13.34 16.30 10.31
C LEU A 126 -14.21 17.16 9.38
N SER A 127 -13.97 18.46 9.41
CA SER A 127 -14.55 19.40 8.46
C SER A 127 -13.94 19.22 7.07
N ALA A 128 -14.63 19.71 6.04
CA ALA A 128 -14.11 19.70 4.67
C ALA A 128 -12.73 20.38 4.57
N GLY A 129 -12.49 21.45 5.33
CA GLY A 129 -11.19 22.12 5.39
C GLY A 129 -10.10 21.29 6.06
N GLU A 130 -10.41 20.57 7.14
CA GLU A 130 -9.45 19.64 7.79
C GLU A 130 -9.09 18.47 6.85
N ILE A 131 -10.07 17.94 6.11
CA ILE A 131 -9.83 16.90 5.10
C ILE A 131 -9.01 17.46 3.93
N GLY A 132 -9.35 18.65 3.43
CA GLY A 132 -8.60 19.32 2.36
C GLY A 132 -7.16 19.62 2.74
N LEU A 133 -6.90 19.97 4.01
CA LEU A 133 -5.55 20.15 4.55
C LEU A 133 -4.75 18.84 4.55
N LEU A 134 -5.34 17.74 5.02
CA LEU A 134 -4.70 16.41 4.98
C LEU A 134 -4.39 15.99 3.55
N ARG A 135 -5.34 16.20 2.62
CA ARG A 135 -5.17 15.88 1.21
C ARG A 135 -4.01 16.66 0.59
N ALA A 136 -4.00 17.98 0.76
CA ALA A 136 -2.93 18.83 0.27
C ALA A 136 -1.56 18.42 0.80
N TRP A 137 -1.46 18.12 2.09
CA TRP A 137 -0.20 17.64 2.68
C TRP A 137 0.27 16.32 2.06
N ILE A 138 -0.63 15.36 1.86
CA ILE A 138 -0.30 14.06 1.23
C ILE A 138 0.12 14.26 -0.23
N ASP A 139 -0.62 15.08 -0.97
CA ASP A 139 -0.37 15.38 -2.39
C ASP A 139 0.96 16.14 -2.57
N GLN A 140 1.37 16.93 -1.59
CA GLN A 140 2.68 17.60 -1.53
C GLN A 140 3.83 16.68 -1.05
N GLY A 141 3.57 15.37 -0.96
CA GLY A 141 4.56 14.35 -0.62
C GLY A 141 4.62 13.94 0.86
N ALA A 142 3.64 14.36 1.67
CA ALA A 142 3.55 14.07 3.09
C ALA A 142 4.88 14.35 3.84
N LYS A 143 5.45 15.54 3.61
CA LYS A 143 6.71 15.96 4.26
C LYS A 143 6.47 16.15 5.76
N MET A 144 7.34 15.58 6.59
CA MET A 144 7.30 15.69 8.04
C MET A 144 8.70 15.46 8.64
N PRO A 145 9.01 15.98 9.83
CA PRO A 145 10.31 15.81 10.47
C PRO A 145 10.69 14.32 10.64
N GLY A 146 11.99 14.00 10.52
CA GLY A 146 12.49 12.64 10.66
C GLY A 146 12.27 11.72 9.45
N GLN A 147 11.74 12.27 8.35
CA GLN A 147 11.63 11.62 7.04
C GLN A 147 12.72 12.09 6.07
N GLU A 148 13.94 12.29 6.58
CA GLU A 148 15.10 12.32 5.68
C GLU A 148 15.04 11.01 4.89
N GLU A 149 14.98 11.09 3.55
CA GLU A 149 15.04 9.92 2.67
C GLU A 149 16.35 9.19 2.95
N LYS A 150 16.33 8.27 3.92
CA LYS A 150 17.41 7.31 4.10
C LYS A 150 17.23 6.27 3.00
N THR A 151 17.66 6.65 1.79
CA THR A 151 18.06 5.73 0.71
C THR A 151 19.37 5.02 1.04
N GLU A 152 19.94 5.28 2.21
CA GLU A 152 21.03 4.47 2.75
C GLU A 152 20.44 3.15 3.27
N ALA A 153 20.62 2.10 2.47
CA ALA A 153 20.57 0.73 2.96
C ALA A 153 21.28 0.70 4.31
N VAL A 154 20.56 0.32 5.37
CA VAL A 154 21.11 0.25 6.72
C VAL A 154 22.42 -0.52 6.63
N LYS A 155 23.56 0.17 6.74
CA LYS A 155 24.88 -0.46 6.80
C LYS A 155 24.97 -1.14 8.15
N LEU A 156 24.40 -2.34 8.22
CA LEU A 156 24.53 -3.23 9.35
C LEU A 156 25.96 -3.78 9.33
N ASP A 157 26.89 -3.07 9.97
CA ASP A 157 28.30 -3.48 10.04
C ASP A 157 28.55 -4.63 11.04
N HIS A 158 27.50 -5.11 11.70
CA HIS A 158 27.58 -6.25 12.59
C HIS A 158 27.84 -7.54 11.80
N TRP A 159 28.80 -8.34 12.27
CA TRP A 159 29.33 -9.53 11.57
C TRP A 159 28.26 -10.52 11.11
N ALA A 160 27.16 -10.64 11.84
CA ALA A 160 26.06 -11.56 11.55
C ALA A 160 25.28 -11.23 10.25
N PHE A 161 25.38 -9.99 9.75
CA PHE A 161 24.67 -9.54 8.54
C PHE A 161 25.58 -9.46 7.31
N LYS A 162 26.86 -9.82 7.45
CA LYS A 162 27.78 -9.89 6.31
C LYS A 162 27.56 -11.22 5.59
N PRO A 163 27.53 -11.24 4.24
CA PRO A 163 27.37 -12.47 3.49
C PRO A 163 28.52 -13.44 3.81
N LEU A 164 28.20 -14.72 3.97
CA LEU A 164 29.20 -15.75 4.26
C LEU A 164 30.11 -15.93 3.05
N ALA A 165 31.42 -15.82 3.25
CA ALA A 165 32.39 -16.20 2.24
C ALA A 165 32.35 -17.72 2.03
N ALA A 166 32.19 -18.16 0.79
CA ALA A 166 32.30 -19.57 0.43
C ALA A 166 33.77 -20.00 0.50
N ILE A 167 34.20 -20.52 1.64
CA ILE A 167 35.53 -21.12 1.80
C ILE A 167 35.37 -22.62 1.60
N ALA A 168 35.95 -23.16 0.52
CA ALA A 168 36.00 -24.60 0.30
C ALA A 168 37.10 -25.20 1.22
N PRO A 169 36.76 -26.09 2.15
CA PRO A 169 37.77 -26.74 2.98
C PRO A 169 38.60 -27.72 2.14
N GLU A 170 39.88 -27.89 2.50
CA GLU A 170 40.75 -28.90 1.88
C GLU A 170 40.16 -30.32 2.01
N LYS A 171 40.51 -31.23 1.10
CA LYS A 171 40.01 -32.61 1.16
C LYS A 171 40.44 -33.27 2.47
N LYS A 172 39.55 -34.05 3.07
CA LYS A 172 39.86 -34.84 4.26
C LYS A 172 40.96 -35.86 3.96
N ASP A 173 42.00 -35.88 4.80
CA ASP A 173 43.03 -36.90 4.80
C ASP A 173 43.17 -37.57 6.18
N GLY A 174 43.22 -38.90 6.21
CA GLY A 174 43.36 -39.65 7.46
C GLY A 174 42.12 -39.70 8.36
N ALA A 175 42.31 -40.27 9.56
CA ALA A 175 41.24 -40.66 10.48
C ALA A 175 40.85 -39.58 11.52
N TRP A 176 41.67 -38.52 11.67
CA TRP A 176 41.40 -37.42 12.60
C TRP A 176 40.42 -36.41 11.99
N GLY A 177 39.55 -35.84 12.83
CA GLY A 177 38.56 -34.86 12.41
C GLY A 177 37.37 -35.49 11.67
N GLN A 178 36.37 -35.95 12.42
CA GLN A 178 35.16 -36.54 11.83
C GLN A 178 34.18 -35.46 11.38
N ASN A 179 34.25 -34.26 11.95
CA ASN A 179 33.36 -33.17 11.61
C ASN A 179 33.94 -32.29 10.49
N PRO A 180 33.10 -31.72 9.60
CA PRO A 180 33.58 -30.80 8.56
C PRO A 180 34.36 -29.59 9.10
N VAL A 181 34.03 -29.13 10.31
CA VAL A 181 34.74 -28.02 10.97
C VAL A 181 36.21 -28.35 11.28
N ASP A 182 36.52 -29.63 11.51
CA ASP A 182 37.87 -30.08 11.88
C ASP A 182 38.87 -29.89 10.73
N ILE A 183 38.39 -29.74 9.49
CA ILE A 183 39.24 -29.44 8.34
C ILE A 183 39.94 -28.10 8.50
N PHE A 184 39.22 -27.07 8.98
CA PHE A 184 39.78 -25.74 9.21
C PHE A 184 40.82 -25.75 10.34
N ILE A 185 40.56 -26.52 11.39
CA ILE A 185 41.49 -26.68 12.52
C ILE A 185 42.77 -27.36 12.03
N ARG A 186 42.66 -28.42 11.23
CA ARG A 186 43.82 -29.12 10.66
C ARG A 186 44.65 -28.21 9.74
N ALA A 187 43.99 -27.43 8.87
CA ALA A 187 44.69 -26.48 8.00
C ALA A 187 45.52 -25.48 8.82
N SER A 188 44.95 -24.95 9.91
CA SER A 188 45.65 -24.05 10.84
C SER A 188 46.82 -24.71 11.55
N LEU A 189 46.67 -25.95 12.03
CA LEU A 189 47.76 -26.70 12.67
C LEU A 189 48.93 -26.96 11.70
N ARG A 190 48.62 -27.37 10.45
CA ARG A 190 49.63 -27.57 9.40
C ARG A 190 50.40 -26.31 9.06
N ALA A 191 49.70 -25.19 8.89
CA ALA A 191 50.34 -23.90 8.63
C ALA A 191 51.32 -23.48 9.73
N ARG A 192 51.15 -24.03 10.94
CA ARG A 192 51.99 -23.79 12.11
C ARG A 192 52.98 -24.93 12.40
N GLY A 193 53.06 -25.95 11.52
CA GLY A 193 53.93 -27.11 11.71
C GLY A 193 53.53 -28.02 12.87
N LEU A 194 52.28 -27.97 13.31
CA LEU A 194 51.75 -28.75 14.43
C LEU A 194 50.95 -29.96 13.94
N ALA A 195 51.01 -31.05 14.71
CA ALA A 195 50.22 -32.25 14.50
C ALA A 195 49.21 -32.43 15.65
N PRO A 196 47.99 -32.92 15.39
CA PRO A 196 47.07 -33.30 16.45
C PRO A 196 47.66 -34.40 17.33
N THR A 197 47.37 -34.35 18.63
CA THR A 197 47.70 -35.44 19.54
C THR A 197 46.81 -36.66 19.30
N ALA A 198 47.25 -37.83 19.79
CA ALA A 198 46.41 -39.01 19.82
C ALA A 198 45.10 -38.76 20.59
N ARG A 199 44.01 -39.39 20.16
CA ARG A 199 42.74 -39.33 20.88
C ARG A 199 42.93 -39.95 22.27
N ALA A 200 42.46 -39.27 23.29
CA ALA A 200 42.43 -39.81 24.65
C ALA A 200 41.64 -41.13 24.69
N ASP A 201 42.04 -42.02 25.59
CA ASP A 201 41.36 -43.30 25.80
C ASP A 201 39.93 -43.09 26.34
N ARG A 202 39.09 -44.12 26.21
CA ARG A 202 37.67 -44.03 26.60
C ARG A 202 37.49 -43.72 28.08
N THR A 203 38.34 -44.28 28.94
CA THR A 203 38.27 -44.04 30.39
C THR A 203 38.64 -42.62 30.78
N SER A 204 39.58 -41.99 30.07
CA SER A 204 39.91 -40.56 30.25
C SER A 204 38.82 -39.61 29.75
N LEU A 205 38.06 -39.98 28.71
CA LEU A 205 37.02 -39.11 28.12
C LEU A 205 35.73 -39.00 28.94
N ILE A 206 35.45 -39.96 29.82
CA ILE A 206 34.19 -40.03 30.59
C ILE A 206 34.30 -39.43 32.00
N ARG A 207 35.42 -38.78 32.31
CA ARG A 207 35.67 -38.13 33.60
C ARG A 207 35.44 -36.63 33.48
#